data_AF-A0AAF0V9G6-F1
#
_entry.id   AF-A0AAF0V9G6-F1
#
_cell.length_a   1.000
_cell.length_b   1.000
_cell.length_c   1.000
_cell.angle_alpha   90.00
_cell.angle_beta   90.00
_cell.angle_gamma   90.00
#
_symmetry.space_group_name_H-M   'P 1'
#
loop_
_entity.id
_entity.type
_entity.pdbx_description
1 polymer ?
#
loop_
_entity_poly.entity_id
_entity_poly.type
_entity_poly.pdbx_seq_one_letter_code
_entity_poly.pdbx_strand_id
1 'polypeptide(L)'
;MASSDLPHDLAFEILTRTCLETPDACRVVSKTWNVMTYESSCMQSYCRRTNNISGYFFQGLKNSKYISEFVSIDGYSGEKSFSHLPVETL
;
A
#
# COMPACT_ATOMS: atom_id res chain seq x y z
N MET A 1 -20.32 -8.07 27.01
CA MET A 1 -20.49 -8.10 25.54
C MET A 1 -19.26 -8.78 24.99
N ALA A 2 -19.38 -10.00 24.45
CA ALA A 2 -18.25 -10.63 23.78
C ALA A 2 -17.95 -9.79 22.52
N SER A 3 -16.75 -9.22 22.42
CA SER A 3 -16.28 -8.65 21.16
C SER A 3 -16.19 -9.79 20.17
N SER A 4 -17.09 -9.83 19.19
CA SER A 4 -16.96 -10.72 18.04
C SER A 4 -15.90 -10.12 17.13
N ASP A 5 -14.64 -10.22 17.55
CA ASP A 5 -13.50 -9.78 16.77
C ASP A 5 -13.48 -10.57 15.46
N LEU A 6 -13.37 -9.84 14.34
CA LEU A 6 -13.25 -10.46 13.04
C LEU A 6 -11.99 -11.34 13.02
N PRO A 7 -12.07 -12.61 12.55
CA PRO A 7 -10.90 -13.45 12.40
C PRO A 7 -9.79 -12.76 11.61
N HIS A 8 -8.55 -12.99 12.03
CA HIS A 8 -7.36 -12.37 11.44
C HIS A 8 -7.34 -12.50 9.91
N ASP A 9 -7.58 -13.71 9.39
CA ASP A 9 -7.55 -13.99 7.95
C ASP A 9 -8.62 -13.22 7.17
N LEU A 10 -9.81 -13.04 7.75
CA LEU A 10 -10.88 -12.26 7.13
C LEU A 10 -10.57 -10.76 7.17
N ALA A 11 -10.01 -10.27 8.27
CA ALA A 11 -9.54 -8.88 8.36
C ALA A 11 -8.46 -8.60 7.31
N PHE A 12 -7.49 -9.51 7.18
CA PHE A 12 -6.44 -9.43 6.18
C PHE A 12 -6.99 -9.45 4.76
N GLU A 13 -7.93 -10.34 4.45
CA GLU A 13 -8.59 -10.40 3.13
C GLU A 13 -9.32 -9.08 2.79
N ILE A 14 -9.97 -8.44 3.75
CA ILE A 14 -10.61 -7.13 3.55
C ILE A 14 -9.55 -6.05 3.31
N LEU A 15 -8.57 -5.93 4.22
CA LEU A 15 -7.52 -4.92 4.15
C LEU A 15 -6.78 -4.94 2.82
N THR A 16 -6.41 -6.13 2.38
CA THR A 16 -5.65 -6.34 1.16
C THR A 16 -6.46 -6.11 -0.12
N ARG A 17 -7.77 -5.84 -0.05
CA ARG A 17 -8.60 -5.34 -1.17
C ARG A 17 -8.72 -3.81 -1.18
N THR A 18 -8.45 -3.15 -0.06
CA THR A 18 -8.56 -1.69 0.10
C THR A 18 -7.21 -0.97 0.26
N CYS A 19 -6.10 -1.71 0.32
CA CYS A 19 -4.79 -1.30 0.89
C CYS A 19 -4.05 -0.12 0.20
N LEU A 20 -4.64 0.64 -0.73
CA LEU A 20 -4.03 1.85 -1.32
C LEU A 20 -4.86 3.13 -1.15
N GLU A 21 -6.18 3.03 -1.15
CA GLU A 21 -7.06 4.20 -1.13
C GLU A 21 -7.36 4.67 0.31
N THR A 22 -7.48 3.72 1.24
CA THR A 22 -7.93 4.00 2.61
C THR A 22 -7.05 3.40 3.72
N PRO A 23 -5.71 3.28 3.59
CA PRO A 23 -4.89 2.64 4.61
C PRO A 23 -4.97 3.36 5.97
N ASP A 24 -5.05 4.68 5.98
CA ASP A 24 -5.15 5.46 7.23
C ASP A 24 -6.47 5.24 7.96
N ALA A 25 -7.58 5.09 7.23
CA ALA A 25 -8.87 4.76 7.81
C ALA A 25 -8.85 3.35 8.44
N CYS A 26 -8.20 2.39 7.77
CA CYS A 26 -8.04 1.03 8.28
C CYS A 26 -7.19 0.96 9.57
N ARG A 27 -6.16 1.79 9.68
CA ARG A 27 -5.27 1.84 10.85
C ARG A 27 -5.97 2.22 12.15
N VAL A 28 -6.99 3.07 12.07
CA VAL A 28 -7.70 3.55 13.26
C VAL A 28 -8.82 2.62 13.74
N VAL A 29 -9.13 1.55 12.98
CA VAL A 29 -10.18 0.58 13.34
C VAL A 29 -9.81 -0.20 14.59
N SER A 30 -8.57 -0.70 14.67
CA SER A 30 -8.08 -1.47 15.82
C SER A 30 -6.56 -1.56 15.84
N LYS A 31 -5.98 -1.94 16.98
CA LYS A 31 -4.54 -2.23 17.09
C LYS A 31 -4.08 -3.33 16.14
N THR A 32 -4.92 -4.36 15.94
CA THR A 32 -4.63 -5.47 15.02
C THR A 32 -4.57 -4.99 13.58
N TRP A 33 -5.56 -4.21 13.15
CA TRP A 33 -5.62 -3.68 11.78
C TRP A 33 -4.48 -2.70 11.52
N ASN A 34 -4.12 -1.87 12.51
CA ASN A 34 -2.97 -1.00 12.43
C ASN A 34 -1.70 -1.79 12.06
N VAL A 35 -1.39 -2.86 12.79
CA VAL A 35 -0.22 -3.72 12.53
C VAL A 35 -0.30 -4.35 11.13
N MET A 36 -1.44 -4.95 10.77
CA MET A 36 -1.64 -5.60 9.47
C MET A 36 -1.40 -4.65 8.29
N THR A 37 -1.77 -3.37 8.40
CA THR A 37 -1.56 -2.40 7.31
C THR A 37 -0.09 -2.09 7.03
N TYR A 38 0.82 -2.39 7.96
CA TYR A 38 2.26 -2.23 7.78
C TYR A 38 2.95 -3.52 7.36
N GLU A 39 2.25 -4.66 7.35
CA GLU A 39 2.83 -5.90 6.87
C GLU A 39 3.06 -5.85 5.35
N SER A 40 4.25 -6.26 4.92
CA SER A 40 4.60 -6.34 3.50
C SER A 40 3.66 -7.28 2.73
N SER A 41 3.12 -8.28 3.41
CA SER A 41 2.10 -9.21 2.91
C SER A 41 0.83 -8.47 2.44
N CYS A 42 0.44 -7.33 3.03
CA CYS A 42 -0.74 -6.57 2.59
C CYS A 42 -0.54 -6.09 1.16
N MET A 43 0.60 -5.44 0.93
CA MET A 43 0.96 -4.88 -0.37
C MET A 43 1.15 -5.98 -1.40
N GLN A 44 1.89 -7.04 -1.08
CA GLN A 44 2.09 -8.18 -1.98
C GLN A 44 0.77 -8.84 -2.41
N SER A 45 -0.16 -9.03 -1.47
CA SER A 45 -1.48 -9.61 -1.76
C SER A 45 -2.34 -8.67 -2.61
N TYR A 46 -2.32 -7.36 -2.31
CA TYR A 46 -2.99 -6.34 -3.11
C TYR A 46 -2.48 -6.35 -4.56
N CYS A 47 -1.15 -6.32 -4.75
CA CYS A 47 -0.49 -6.38 -6.05
C CYS A 47 -0.96 -7.57 -6.90
N ARG A 48 -0.93 -8.76 -6.29
CA ARG A 48 -1.34 -10.00 -6.93
C ARG A 48 -2.81 -9.97 -7.35
N ARG A 49 -3.70 -9.37 -6.55
CA ARG A 49 -5.13 -9.26 -6.87
C ARG A 49 -5.39 -8.27 -8.00
N THR A 50 -4.68 -7.15 -8.04
CA THR A 50 -4.86 -6.15 -9.11
C THR A 50 -4.11 -6.50 -10.39
N ASN A 51 -3.50 -7.69 -10.49
CA ASN A 51 -2.60 -8.08 -11.58
C ASN A 51 -1.51 -7.04 -11.86
N ASN A 52 -0.99 -6.40 -10.80
CA ASN A 52 0.11 -5.47 -10.94
C ASN A 52 1.41 -6.26 -11.14
N ILE A 53 2.14 -5.93 -12.21
CA ILE A 53 3.32 -6.67 -12.68
C ILE A 53 4.65 -5.98 -12.32
N SER A 54 4.63 -4.76 -11.79
CA SER A 54 5.88 -3.99 -11.62
C SER A 54 5.94 -3.12 -10.36
N GLY A 55 4.84 -2.50 -9.94
CA GLY A 55 4.86 -1.55 -8.83
C GLY A 55 3.80 -0.45 -8.91
N TYR A 56 3.89 0.49 -7.98
CA TYR A 56 2.99 1.65 -7.90
C TYR A 56 3.78 2.95 -7.85
N PHE A 57 3.23 4.00 -8.45
CA PHE A 57 3.67 5.37 -8.20
C PHE A 57 2.98 5.89 -6.96
N PHE A 58 3.76 6.21 -5.93
CA PHE A 58 3.30 6.89 -4.74
C PHE A 58 3.55 8.39 -4.91
N GLN A 59 2.49 9.19 -4.92
CA GLN A 59 2.59 10.64 -4.92
C GLN A 59 2.20 11.17 -3.54
N GLY A 60 3.02 12.05 -2.98
CA GLY A 60 2.79 12.65 -1.68
C GLY A 60 3.27 14.09 -1.62
N LEU A 61 3.05 14.72 -0.46
CA LEU A 61 3.50 16.07 -0.16
C LEU A 61 4.47 16.04 1.01
N LYS A 62 5.68 16.57 0.83
CA LYS A 62 6.68 16.71 1.91
C LYS A 62 7.27 18.11 1.84
N ASN A 63 7.20 18.85 2.96
CA ASN A 63 7.68 20.23 3.05
C ASN A 63 7.13 21.13 1.92
N SER A 64 5.82 21.03 1.66
CA SER A 64 5.11 21.75 0.59
C SER A 64 5.62 21.46 -0.84
N LYS A 65 6.38 20.39 -1.04
CA LYS A 65 6.80 19.91 -2.36
C LYS A 65 6.14 18.58 -2.66
N TYR A 66 5.64 18.43 -3.89
CA TYR A 66 5.19 17.14 -4.37
C TYR A 66 6.39 16.22 -4.57
N ILE A 67 6.28 15.01 -4.03
CA ILE A 67 7.24 13.94 -4.23
C ILE A 67 6.49 12.81 -4.91
N SER A 68 7.11 12.20 -5.91
CA SER A 68 6.63 10.98 -6.54
C SER A 68 7.75 9.95 -6.50
N GLU A 69 7.42 8.75 -6.07
CA GLU A 69 8.35 7.62 -5.99
C GLU A 69 7.69 6.37 -6.58
N PHE A 70 8.46 5.59 -7.34
CA PHE A 70 8.01 4.28 -7.80
C PHE A 70 8.42 3.20 -6.80
N VAL A 71 7.44 2.51 -6.24
CA VAL A 71 7.63 1.41 -5.31
C VAL A 71 7.45 0.09 -6.07
N SER A 72 8.56 -0.64 -6.24
CA SER A 72 8.56 -1.95 -6.90
C SER A 72 7.95 -3.04 -6.02
N ILE A 73 7.27 -4.01 -6.65
CA ILE A 73 6.71 -5.19 -5.98
C ILE A 73 7.81 -6.15 -5.52
N ASP A 74 8.90 -6.24 -6.27
CA ASP A 74 9.95 -7.26 -6.09
C ASP A 74 10.93 -6.93 -4.94
N GLY A 75 10.63 -5.92 -4.11
CA GLY A 75 11.48 -5.51 -2.99
C GLY A 75 12.80 -4.86 -3.39
N TYR A 76 13.14 -4.87 -4.68
CA TYR A 76 14.19 -4.04 -5.25
C TYR A 76 13.63 -2.62 -5.40
N SER A 77 13.65 -1.84 -4.32
CA SER A 77 13.73 -0.39 -4.47
C SER A 77 15.10 -0.11 -5.09
N GLY A 78 15.16 -0.11 -6.42
CA GLY A 78 16.39 0.23 -7.10
C GLY A 78 16.84 1.59 -6.57
N GLU A 79 18.04 1.66 -6.01
CA GLU A 79 18.84 2.88 -6.02
C GLU A 79 19.22 3.23 -7.48
N LYS A 80 18.21 3.39 -8.31
CA LYS A 80 18.27 3.97 -9.64
C LYS A 80 16.96 4.70 -9.81
N SER A 81 17.02 5.99 -9.47
CA SER A 81 16.12 7.01 -9.99
C SER A 81 15.61 6.59 -11.37
N PHE A 82 14.30 6.48 -11.53
CA PHE A 82 13.68 6.51 -12.84
C PHE A 82 13.85 7.92 -13.42
N SER A 83 15.09 8.31 -13.74
CA SER A 83 15.43 9.58 -14.38
C SER A 83 15.02 9.61 -15.86
N HIS A 84 14.27 8.62 -16.34
CA HIS A 84 13.96 8.45 -17.76
C HIS A 84 12.52 8.07 -18.09
N LEU A 85 11.57 8.15 -17.14
CA LEU A 85 10.17 8.07 -17.56
C LEU A 85 9.75 9.45 -18.10
N PRO A 86 9.28 9.54 -19.36
CA PRO A 86 8.76 10.79 -19.87
C PRO A 86 7.55 11.14 -19.02
N VAL A 87 7.63 12.28 -18.33
CA VAL A 87 6.45 12.94 -17.77
C VAL A 87 5.66 13.45 -18.97
N GLU A 88 4.84 12.59 -19.56
CA GLU A 88 3.79 13.07 -20.46
C GLU A 88 2.77 13.78 -19.57
N THR A 89 2.85 15.11 -19.64
CA THR A 89 1.92 16.03 -18.99
C THR A 89 0.64 16.01 -19.80
N LEU A 90 -0.47 15.54 -19.21
CA LEU A 90 -1.82 15.82 -19.69
C LEU A 90 -2.40 17.01 -18.93
#